data_AF-A0A3C2D5N7-F1
#
_entry.id   AF-A0A3C2D5N7-F1
#
_cell.length_a   1.000
_cell.length_b   1.000
_cell.length_c   1.000
_cell.angle_alpha   90.00
_cell.angle_beta   90.00
_cell.angle_gamma   90.00
#
_symmetry.space_group_name_H-M   'P 1'
#
loop_
_entity.id
_entity.type
_entity.pdbx_description
1 polymer ?
#
loop_
_entity_poly.entity_id
_entity_poly.type
_entity_poly.pdbx_seq_one_letter_code
_entity_poly.pdbx_strand_id
1 'polypeptide(L)'
;MKKIISALFLVLILFTGFVALSQNPDRLPLVHQRMVQAKLREIRFQLKLDQTTFDQFRPVYLKYEREISEIDFRNLARMMKVDADSLSLEEADRLVVNQMETAKKLISIREKYYKEFRTVLSPQQIIKLYQTEADVRKKVMQEMKRRMMSR
;
A
#
# COMPACT_ATOMS: atom_id res chain seq x y z
N MET A 1 -3.22 30.83 47.15
CA MET A 1 -3.31 29.41 46.71
C MET A 1 -4.36 29.18 45.62
N LYS A 2 -5.63 29.59 45.79
CA LYS A 2 -6.69 29.39 44.77
C LYS A 2 -6.37 29.94 43.36
N LYS A 3 -5.71 31.11 43.27
CA LYS A 3 -5.31 31.73 41.99
C LYS A 3 -4.20 30.97 41.25
N ILE A 4 -3.27 30.35 41.99
CA ILE A 4 -2.17 29.56 41.43
C ILE A 4 -2.71 28.22 40.91
N ILE A 5 -3.62 27.58 41.66
CA ILE A 5 -4.30 26.35 41.25
C ILE A 5 -5.14 26.60 39.99
N SER A 6 -5.85 27.74 39.92
CA SER A 6 -6.64 28.12 38.75
C SER A 6 -5.76 28.41 37.52
N ALA A 7 -4.57 28.99 37.70
CA ALA A 7 -3.61 29.23 36.62
C ALA A 7 -3.00 27.90 36.11
N LEU A 8 -2.71 26.95 37.01
CA LEU A 8 -2.21 25.63 36.63
C LEU A 8 -3.25 24.83 35.82
N PHE A 9 -4.52 24.94 36.19
CA PHE A 9 -5.63 24.31 35.45
C PHE A 9 -5.79 24.90 34.04
N LEU A 10 -5.58 26.20 33.88
CA LEU A 10 -5.65 26.88 32.58
C LEU A 10 -4.51 26.44 31.64
N VAL A 11 -3.30 26.24 32.18
CA VAL A 11 -2.13 25.75 31.41
C VAL A 11 -2.29 24.29 30.99
N LEU A 12 -2.93 23.46 31.81
CA LEU A 12 -3.19 22.05 31.49
C LEU A 12 -4.19 21.89 30.33
N ILE A 13 -5.20 22.78 30.24
CA ILE A 13 -6.18 22.79 29.13
C ILE A 13 -5.55 23.26 27.81
N LEU A 14 -4.52 24.12 27.86
CA LEU A 14 -3.81 24.59 26.67
C LEU A 14 -2.87 23.53 26.06
N PHE A 15 -2.44 22.53 26.84
CA PHE A 15 -1.57 21.45 26.35
C PHE A 15 -2.32 20.28 25.68
N THR A 16 -3.63 20.12 25.93
CA THR A 16 -4.42 19.01 25.33
C THR A 16 -4.90 19.31 23.90
N GLY A 17 -4.82 20.56 23.43
CA GLY A 17 -5.26 20.97 22.09
C GLY A 17 -4.36 20.49 20.92
N PHE A 18 -3.12 20.08 21.18
CA PHE A 18 -2.16 19.76 20.11
C PHE A 18 -2.19 18.30 19.60
N VAL A 19 -2.82 17.38 20.32
CA VAL A 19 -2.84 15.94 19.92
C VAL A 19 -3.95 15.60 18.90
N ALA A 20 -4.97 16.44 18.75
CA ALA A 20 -6.16 16.17 17.94
C ALA A 20 -5.96 16.35 16.41
N LEU A 21 -4.85 16.94 15.95
CA LEU A 21 -4.58 17.16 14.51
C LEU A 21 -3.79 16.03 13.83
N SER A 22 -3.48 14.94 14.54
CA SER A 22 -2.56 13.90 14.04
C SER A 22 -3.23 12.74 13.27
N GLN A 23 -4.56 12.65 13.26
CA GLN A 23 -5.29 11.53 12.64
C GLN A 23 -6.44 12.06 11.78
N ASN A 24 -6.11 12.55 10.58
CA ASN A 24 -7.12 12.97 9.62
C ASN A 24 -7.47 11.76 8.72
N PRO A 25 -8.62 11.08 8.95
CA PRO A 25 -8.98 9.83 8.25
C PRO A 25 -9.09 10.03 6.73
N ASP A 26 -9.40 11.24 6.26
CA ASP A 26 -9.53 11.57 4.84
C ASP A 26 -8.17 11.61 4.11
N ARG A 27 -7.05 11.75 4.83
CA ARG A 27 -5.71 11.75 4.22
C ARG A 27 -5.34 10.38 3.64
N LEU A 28 -5.78 9.28 4.25
CA LEU A 28 -5.46 7.92 3.81
C LEU A 28 -6.01 7.63 2.39
N PRO A 29 -7.32 7.86 2.11
CA PRO A 29 -7.88 7.79 0.76
C PRO A 29 -7.17 8.68 -0.26
N LEU A 30 -6.85 9.93 0.11
CA LEU A 30 -6.16 10.89 -0.78
C LEU A 30 -4.75 10.41 -1.18
N VAL A 31 -3.98 9.86 -0.24
CA VAL A 31 -2.64 9.34 -0.51
C VAL A 31 -2.72 8.12 -1.43
N HIS A 32 -3.66 7.20 -1.18
CA HIS A 32 -3.88 6.03 -2.03
C HIS A 32 -4.21 6.45 -3.47
N GLN A 33 -5.15 7.37 -3.64
CA GLN A 33 -5.54 7.87 -4.95
C GLN A 33 -4.36 8.52 -5.69
N ARG A 34 -3.56 9.35 -5.01
CA ARG A 34 -2.35 9.95 -5.59
C ARG A 34 -1.33 8.90 -6.05
N MET A 35 -1.15 7.85 -5.25
CA MET A 35 -0.24 6.75 -5.59
C MET A 35 -0.71 5.99 -6.83
N VAL A 36 -2.00 5.65 -6.90
CA VAL A 36 -2.58 4.97 -8.07
C VAL A 36 -2.47 5.84 -9.33
N GLN A 37 -2.69 7.15 -9.22
CA GLN A 37 -2.50 8.06 -10.35
C GLN A 37 -1.03 8.14 -10.79
N ALA A 38 -0.08 8.11 -9.85
CA ALA A 38 1.34 8.07 -10.18
C ALA A 38 1.73 6.77 -10.90
N LYS A 39 1.23 5.62 -10.42
CA LYS A 39 1.40 4.33 -11.09
C LYS A 39 0.86 4.36 -12.52
N LEU A 40 -0.37 4.83 -12.72
CA LEU A 40 -0.99 4.93 -14.05
C LEU A 40 -0.17 5.79 -15.02
N ARG A 41 0.38 6.92 -14.55
CA ARG A 41 1.27 7.77 -15.36
C ARG A 41 2.55 7.04 -15.76
N GLU A 42 3.21 6.41 -14.79
CA GLU A 42 4.45 5.66 -15.06
C GLU A 42 4.20 4.49 -16.01
N ILE A 43 3.12 3.73 -15.81
CA ILE A 43 2.74 2.61 -16.67
C ILE A 43 2.48 3.09 -18.09
N ARG A 44 1.67 4.14 -18.28
CA ARG A 44 1.39 4.70 -19.60
C ARG A 44 2.68 5.06 -20.33
N PHE A 45 3.60 5.72 -19.62
CA PHE A 45 4.89 6.13 -20.16
C PHE A 45 5.77 4.92 -20.54
N GLN A 46 5.97 3.97 -19.61
CA GLN A 46 6.84 2.81 -19.81
C GLN A 46 6.33 1.84 -20.87
N LEU A 47 5.01 1.66 -20.97
CA LEU A 47 4.38 0.79 -21.97
C LEU A 47 4.14 1.50 -23.31
N LYS A 48 4.41 2.82 -23.37
CA LYS A 48 4.16 3.68 -24.54
C LYS A 48 2.73 3.56 -25.05
N LEU A 49 1.76 3.58 -24.14
CA LEU A 49 0.35 3.45 -24.51
C LEU A 49 -0.15 4.76 -25.13
N ASP A 50 -0.74 4.65 -26.33
CA ASP A 50 -1.52 5.74 -26.91
C ASP A 50 -2.76 6.05 -26.05
N GLN A 51 -3.43 7.16 -26.34
CA GLN A 51 -4.59 7.59 -25.56
C GLN A 51 -5.73 6.56 -25.59
N THR A 52 -6.01 5.99 -26.77
CA THR A 52 -7.10 5.02 -26.98
C THR A 52 -6.89 3.75 -26.15
N THR A 53 -5.70 3.16 -26.25
CA THR A 53 -5.31 1.95 -25.52
C THR A 53 -5.23 2.24 -24.03
N PHE A 54 -4.72 3.41 -23.62
CA PHE A 54 -4.69 3.80 -22.21
C PHE A 54 -6.09 3.94 -21.62
N ASP A 55 -7.05 4.49 -22.35
CA ASP A 55 -8.43 4.66 -21.89
C ASP A 55 -9.16 3.31 -21.72
N GLN A 56 -8.82 2.31 -22.54
CA GLN A 56 -9.29 0.93 -22.38
C GLN A 56 -8.57 0.19 -21.23
N PHE A 57 -7.25 0.38 -21.10
CA PHE A 57 -6.43 -0.25 -20.08
C PHE A 57 -6.74 0.25 -18.66
N ARG A 58 -6.91 1.57 -18.51
CA ARG A 58 -7.07 2.24 -17.21
C ARG A 58 -8.17 1.62 -16.33
N PRO A 59 -9.41 1.39 -16.79
CA PRO A 59 -10.45 0.80 -15.96
C PRO A 59 -10.10 -0.63 -15.52
N VAL A 60 -9.44 -1.43 -16.37
CA VAL A 60 -8.97 -2.78 -16.00
C VAL A 60 -7.93 -2.69 -14.88
N TYR A 61 -6.94 -1.81 -15.04
CA TYR A 61 -5.90 -1.62 -14.04
C TYR A 61 -6.43 -1.10 -12.69
N LEU A 62 -7.41 -0.21 -12.71
CA LEU A 62 -8.02 0.31 -11.47
C LEU A 62 -8.79 -0.76 -10.70
N LYS A 63 -9.42 -1.71 -11.39
CA LYS A 63 -10.06 -2.85 -10.73
C LYS A 63 -9.01 -3.81 -10.16
N TYR A 64 -7.95 -4.10 -10.93
CA TYR A 64 -6.80 -4.88 -10.44
C TYR A 64 -6.19 -4.28 -9.18
N GLU A 65 -5.86 -2.98 -9.18
CA GLU A 65 -5.27 -2.30 -8.02
C GLU A 65 -6.19 -2.31 -6.80
N ARG A 66 -7.52 -2.27 -6.99
CA ARG A 66 -8.49 -2.39 -5.90
C ARG A 66 -8.46 -3.79 -5.28
N GLU A 67 -8.54 -4.84 -6.09
CA GLU A 67 -8.50 -6.22 -5.56
C GLU A 67 -7.13 -6.53 -4.90
N ILE A 68 -6.04 -5.97 -5.43
CA ILE A 68 -4.72 -6.07 -4.80
C ILE A 68 -4.69 -5.32 -3.46
N SER A 69 -5.32 -4.15 -3.34
CA SER A 69 -5.29 -3.36 -2.10
C SER A 69 -6.15 -3.95 -0.97
N GLU A 70 -7.10 -4.82 -1.32
CA GLU A 70 -7.88 -5.63 -0.37
C GLU A 70 -7.08 -6.79 0.24
N ILE A 71 -5.93 -7.15 -0.33
CA ILE A 71 -5.04 -8.16 0.25
C ILE A 71 -4.31 -7.58 1.46
N ASP A 72 -4.48 -8.22 2.61
CA ASP A 72 -3.74 -7.89 3.82
C ASP A 72 -2.31 -8.44 3.78
N PHE A 73 -1.38 -7.62 3.30
CA PHE A 73 0.05 -7.96 3.29
C PHE A 73 0.73 -7.81 4.66
N ARG A 74 0.03 -7.37 5.73
CA ARG A 74 0.64 -7.21 7.07
C ARG A 74 1.13 -8.53 7.63
N ASN A 75 0.40 -9.63 7.40
CA ASN A 75 0.79 -10.96 7.84
C ASN A 75 2.08 -11.43 7.15
N LEU A 76 2.21 -11.20 5.83
CA LEU A 76 3.47 -11.45 5.11
C LEU A 76 4.62 -10.61 5.66
N ALA A 77 4.37 -9.32 5.94
CA ALA A 77 5.39 -8.44 6.49
C ALA A 77 5.80 -8.84 7.92
N ARG A 78 4.86 -9.32 8.74
CA ARG A 78 5.12 -9.82 10.11
C ARG A 78 6.00 -11.05 10.07
N MET A 79 5.70 -12.00 9.19
CA MET A 79 6.49 -13.23 9.03
C MET A 79 7.97 -12.95 8.72
N MET A 80 8.29 -11.89 7.98
CA MET A 80 9.68 -11.50 7.68
C MET A 80 10.41 -10.81 8.85
N LYS A 81 9.71 -10.46 9.93
CA LYS A 81 10.25 -9.65 11.04
C LYS A 81 10.15 -10.31 12.41
N VAL A 82 9.33 -11.35 12.53
CA VAL A 82 9.09 -12.04 13.79
C VAL A 82 10.25 -12.96 14.11
N ASP A 83 10.60 -13.05 15.39
CA ASP A 83 11.51 -14.08 15.89
C ASP A 83 10.73 -15.39 16.03
N ALA A 84 11.10 -16.39 15.24
CA ALA A 84 10.39 -17.67 15.16
C ALA A 84 10.40 -18.41 16.51
N ASP A 85 11.50 -18.31 17.26
CA ASP A 85 11.68 -19.03 18.53
C ASP A 85 10.85 -18.41 19.67
N SER A 86 10.34 -17.19 19.46
CA SER A 86 9.46 -16.48 20.40
C SER A 86 7.98 -16.83 20.28
N LEU A 87 7.60 -17.59 19.24
CA LEU A 87 6.20 -17.90 18.94
C LEU A 87 5.74 -19.20 19.61
N SER A 88 4.47 -19.23 20.02
CA SER A 88 3.82 -20.50 20.31
C SER A 88 3.65 -21.34 19.03
N LEU A 89 3.55 -22.66 19.17
CA LEU A 89 3.32 -23.58 18.04
C LEU A 89 2.07 -23.19 17.23
N GLU A 90 0.98 -22.79 17.90
CA GLU A 90 -0.27 -22.38 17.24
C GLU A 90 -0.12 -21.05 16.48
N GLU A 91 0.66 -20.11 16.99
CA GLU A 91 0.92 -18.85 16.29
C GLU A 91 1.84 -19.05 15.09
N ALA A 92 2.86 -19.89 15.22
CA ALA A 92 3.74 -20.25 14.12
C ALA A 92 2.96 -20.92 12.98
N ASP A 93 2.13 -21.91 13.29
CA ASP A 93 1.28 -22.61 12.31
C ASP A 93 0.32 -21.63 11.61
N ARG A 94 -0.39 -20.79 12.38
CA ARG A 94 -1.27 -19.76 11.81
C ARG A 94 -0.55 -18.79 10.89
N LEU A 95 0.67 -18.36 11.23
CA LEU A 95 1.44 -17.45 10.38
C LEU A 95 1.82 -18.12 9.05
N VAL A 96 2.25 -19.39 9.08
CA VAL A 96 2.58 -20.17 7.89
C VAL A 96 1.36 -20.37 7.00
N VAL A 97 0.22 -20.80 7.58
CA VAL A 97 -1.04 -20.98 6.82
C VAL A 97 -1.52 -19.67 6.21
N ASN A 98 -1.51 -18.57 6.97
CA ASN A 98 -1.93 -17.26 6.47
C ASN A 98 -1.04 -16.74 5.33
N GLN A 99 0.27 -17.03 5.35
CA GLN A 99 1.17 -16.70 4.26
C GLN A 99 0.73 -17.39 2.96
N MET A 100 0.47 -18.70 3.02
CA MET A 100 0.04 -19.48 1.87
C MET A 100 -1.30 -19.00 1.32
N GLU A 101 -2.28 -18.74 2.18
CA GLU A 101 -3.59 -18.23 1.76
C GLU A 101 -3.48 -16.85 1.11
N THR A 102 -2.62 -15.98 1.63
CA THR A 102 -2.36 -14.67 1.03
C THR A 102 -1.68 -14.81 -0.35
N ALA A 103 -0.72 -15.73 -0.47
CA ALA A 103 -0.06 -16.01 -1.75
C ALA A 103 -1.04 -16.56 -2.79
N LYS A 104 -1.93 -17.49 -2.40
CA LYS A 104 -3.00 -18.03 -3.27
C LYS A 104 -3.92 -16.93 -3.78
N LYS A 105 -4.38 -16.03 -2.90
CA LYS A 105 -5.21 -14.86 -3.29
C LYS A 105 -4.49 -13.94 -4.28
N LEU A 106 -3.20 -13.67 -4.06
CA LEU A 106 -2.43 -12.85 -4.98
C LEU A 106 -2.30 -13.49 -6.36
N ILE A 107 -2.04 -14.79 -6.43
CA ILE A 107 -1.91 -15.52 -7.69
C ILE A 107 -3.26 -15.58 -8.41
N SER A 108 -4.37 -15.85 -7.72
CA SER A 108 -5.69 -15.90 -8.35
C SER A 108 -6.10 -14.56 -8.96
N ILE A 109 -5.82 -13.43 -8.29
CA ILE A 109 -6.04 -12.09 -8.85
C ILE A 109 -5.16 -11.88 -10.08
N ARG A 110 -3.87 -12.26 -10.04
CA ARG A 110 -2.96 -12.10 -11.19
C ARG A 110 -3.38 -12.93 -12.39
N GLU A 111 -3.83 -14.16 -12.19
CA GLU A 111 -4.33 -15.03 -13.26
C GLU A 111 -5.61 -14.47 -13.90
N LYS A 112 -6.54 -13.98 -13.08
CA LYS A 112 -7.76 -13.30 -13.53
C LYS A 112 -7.42 -12.10 -14.40
N TYR A 113 -6.60 -11.17 -13.89
CA TYR A 113 -6.30 -9.94 -14.60
C TYR A 113 -5.31 -10.12 -15.75
N TYR A 114 -4.51 -11.18 -15.79
CA TYR A 114 -3.75 -11.51 -17.00
C TYR A 114 -4.70 -11.68 -18.20
N LYS A 115 -5.83 -12.38 -18.03
CA LYS A 115 -6.82 -12.55 -19.10
C LYS A 115 -7.43 -11.22 -19.52
N GLU A 116 -7.78 -10.36 -18.55
CA GLU A 116 -8.32 -9.03 -18.84
C GLU A 116 -7.29 -8.12 -19.52
N PHE A 117 -6.05 -8.08 -19.03
CA PHE A 117 -4.97 -7.31 -19.65
C PHE A 117 -4.67 -7.77 -21.06
N ARG A 118 -4.75 -9.08 -21.36
CA ARG A 118 -4.53 -9.60 -22.72
C ARG A 118 -5.53 -9.09 -23.76
N THR A 119 -6.68 -8.55 -23.33
CA THR A 119 -7.64 -7.92 -24.24
C THR A 119 -7.19 -6.56 -24.77
N VAL A 120 -6.25 -5.90 -24.08
CA VAL A 120 -5.81 -4.52 -24.35
C VAL A 120 -4.29 -4.36 -24.48
N LEU A 121 -3.50 -5.30 -23.95
CA LEU A 121 -2.04 -5.30 -23.93
C LEU A 121 -1.47 -6.59 -24.54
N SER A 122 -0.35 -6.49 -25.23
CA SER A 122 0.46 -7.64 -25.66
C SER A 122 1.13 -8.34 -24.46
N PRO A 123 1.54 -9.62 -24.58
CA PRO A 123 2.29 -10.30 -23.51
C PRO A 123 3.56 -9.55 -23.12
N GLN A 124 4.27 -8.95 -24.07
CA GLN A 124 5.47 -8.14 -23.83
C GLN A 124 5.14 -6.88 -23.02
N GLN A 125 4.02 -6.20 -23.31
CA GLN A 125 3.56 -5.06 -22.53
C GLN A 125 3.14 -5.47 -21.12
N ILE A 126 2.56 -6.66 -20.92
CA ILE A 126 2.23 -7.18 -19.59
C ILE A 126 3.48 -7.50 -18.77
N ILE A 127 4.52 -8.08 -19.40
CA ILE A 127 5.82 -8.25 -18.74
C ILE A 127 6.36 -6.87 -18.30
N LYS A 128 6.29 -5.88 -19.19
CA LYS A 128 6.74 -4.51 -18.89
C LYS A 128 5.89 -3.84 -17.80
N LEU A 129 4.58 -4.13 -17.73
CA LEU A 129 3.70 -3.70 -16.64
C LEU A 129 4.23 -4.21 -15.31
N TYR A 130 4.47 -5.51 -15.18
CA TYR A 130 4.96 -6.09 -13.93
C TYR A 130 6.34 -5.58 -13.53
N GLN A 131 7.24 -5.36 -14.50
CA GLN A 131 8.53 -4.72 -14.25
C GLN A 131 8.35 -3.29 -13.73
N THR A 132 7.48 -2.51 -14.36
CA THR A 132 7.18 -1.13 -13.97
C THR A 132 6.61 -1.06 -12.56
N GLU A 133 5.68 -1.95 -12.21
CA GLU A 133 5.14 -2.04 -10.85
C GLU A 133 6.21 -2.39 -9.80
N ALA A 134 7.10 -3.33 -10.14
CA ALA A 134 8.20 -3.72 -9.26
C ALA A 134 9.16 -2.54 -9.01
N ASP A 135 9.48 -1.77 -10.05
CA ASP A 135 10.34 -0.58 -9.96
C ASP A 135 9.68 0.53 -9.14
N VAL A 136 8.39 0.80 -9.37
CA VAL A 136 7.63 1.77 -8.57
C VAL A 136 7.65 1.37 -7.10
N ARG A 137 7.38 0.11 -6.78
CA ARG A 137 7.42 -0.41 -5.40
C ARG A 137 8.80 -0.24 -4.78
N LYS A 138 9.87 -0.53 -5.54
CA LYS A 138 11.26 -0.35 -5.07
C LYS A 138 11.56 1.12 -4.75
N LYS A 139 11.19 2.04 -5.63
CA LYS A 139 11.36 3.50 -5.42
C LYS A 139 10.61 3.98 -4.19
N VAL A 140 9.36 3.55 -4.00
CA VAL A 140 8.55 3.89 -2.82
C VAL A 140 9.22 3.39 -1.54
N MET A 141 9.69 2.14 -1.51
CA MET A 141 10.36 1.58 -0.35
C MET A 141 11.67 2.32 0.00
N GLN A 142 12.47 2.65 -1.02
CA GLN A 142 13.71 3.42 -0.84
C GLN A 142 13.45 4.81 -0.28
N GLU A 143 12.45 5.50 -0.80
CA GLU A 143 12.06 6.83 -0.32
C GLU A 143 11.52 6.78 1.12
N MET A 144 10.71 5.77 1.45
CA MET A 144 10.25 5.56 2.83
C MET A 144 11.44 5.33 3.79
N LYS A 145 12.40 4.48 3.41
CA LYS A 145 13.61 4.23 4.20
C LYS A 145 14.42 5.51 4.39
N ARG A 146 14.61 6.30 3.33
CA ARG A 146 15.34 7.58 3.38
C ARG A 146 14.70 8.55 4.38
N ARG A 147 13.37 8.71 4.35
CA ARG A 147 12.64 9.58 5.26
C ARG A 147 12.67 9.14 6.72
N MET A 148 12.75 7.82 6.96
CA MET A 148 12.90 7.28 8.31
C MET A 148 14.30 7.57 8.88
N MET A 149 15.34 7.50 8.04
CA MET A 149 16.73 7.77 8.46
C MET A 149 17.04 9.27 8.60
N SER A 150 16.27 10.15 7.95
CA SER A 150 16.43 11.61 8.04
C SER A 150 15.60 12.27 9.16
N ARG A 151 14.98 11.47 10.02
CA ARG A 151 14.22 11.90 11.20
C ARG A 151 14.97 11.48 12.44
#